data_AF-A0A212KUA8-F1
#
_entry.id   AF-A0A212KUA8-F1
#
_cell.length_a   1.000
_cell.length_b   1.000
_cell.length_c   1.000
_cell.angle_alpha   90.00
_cell.angle_beta   90.00
_cell.angle_gamma   90.00
#
_symmetry.space_group_name_H-M   'P 1'
#
loop_
_entity.id
_entity.type
_entity.pdbx_description
1 polymer ?
#
loop_
_entity_poly.entity_id
_entity_poly.type
_entity_poly.pdbx_seq_one_letter_code
_entity_poly.pdbx_strand_id
1 'polypeptide(L)'
;MVKERWEESPTETNLMVDMMVAPDYDESFRNFVSDLASYSPDGIVGIDLNFLHSIGLLKCDEDPSGLMRSLTDYFHVEESPDKITLFNNRFVAWIVPKIIDGTPLTYTMIAVHDPDDLSVELEIVFSTEGIYNSPRLILKVLDYFLKDIEENENIIAQIS
;
A
#
# COMPACT_ATOMS: atom_id res chain seq x y z
N MET A 1 -24.13 -19.25 -53.84
CA MET A 1 -24.84 -19.63 -52.60
C MET A 1 -23.80 -19.84 -51.51
N VAL A 2 -24.20 -19.48 -50.30
CA VAL A 2 -23.40 -18.94 -49.17
C VAL A 2 -22.41 -19.94 -48.57
N LYS A 3 -21.17 -19.48 -48.28
CA LYS A 3 -20.25 -20.14 -47.33
C LYS A 3 -20.63 -19.66 -45.93
N GLU A 4 -21.10 -20.56 -45.07
CA GLU A 4 -21.31 -20.28 -43.65
C GLU A 4 -19.94 -20.08 -42.97
N ARG A 5 -19.74 -18.86 -42.49
CA ARG A 5 -18.62 -18.45 -41.66
C ARG A 5 -19.09 -18.66 -40.22
N TRP A 6 -18.54 -19.67 -39.55
CA TRP A 6 -18.73 -19.84 -38.11
C TRP A 6 -18.09 -18.64 -37.42
N GLU A 7 -18.92 -17.76 -36.87
CA GLU A 7 -18.51 -16.78 -35.88
C GLU A 7 -18.34 -17.54 -34.56
N GLU A 8 -17.09 -17.82 -34.20
CA GLU A 8 -16.75 -18.29 -32.86
C GLU A 8 -17.21 -17.21 -31.87
N SER A 9 -18.21 -17.54 -31.06
CA SER A 9 -18.62 -16.71 -29.93
C SER A 9 -17.45 -16.69 -28.94
N PRO A 10 -17.01 -15.52 -28.46
CA PRO A 10 -15.93 -15.45 -27.48
C PRO A 10 -16.40 -16.13 -26.19
N THR A 11 -15.72 -17.21 -25.83
CA THR A 11 -15.90 -17.97 -24.59
C THR A 11 -15.78 -17.02 -23.40
N GLU A 12 -16.67 -17.08 -22.41
CA GLU A 12 -16.64 -16.27 -21.17
C GLU A 12 -15.27 -16.29 -20.46
N THR A 13 -14.48 -17.33 -20.69
CA THR A 13 -13.09 -17.45 -20.20
C THR A 13 -12.16 -16.34 -20.74
N ASN A 14 -12.44 -15.78 -21.92
CA ASN A 14 -11.66 -14.67 -22.50
C ASN A 14 -12.06 -13.29 -21.96
N LEU A 15 -13.25 -13.15 -21.36
CA LEU A 15 -13.65 -11.90 -20.70
C LEU A 15 -12.99 -11.74 -19.32
N MET A 16 -12.66 -12.85 -18.65
CA MET A 16 -11.95 -12.83 -17.35
C MET A 16 -10.45 -12.58 -17.48
N VAL A 17 -9.84 -12.90 -18.62
CA VAL A 17 -8.38 -12.74 -18.83
C VAL A 17 -8.03 -11.34 -19.36
N ASP A 18 -9.00 -10.57 -19.85
CA ASP A 18 -8.80 -9.24 -20.47
C ASP A 18 -9.28 -8.07 -19.57
N MET A 19 -9.60 -8.34 -18.30
CA MET A 19 -9.99 -7.34 -17.29
C MET A 19 -8.90 -7.02 -16.25
N MET A 20 -7.64 -7.40 -16.49
CA MET A 20 -6.51 -6.88 -15.71
C MET A 20 -6.01 -5.56 -16.31
N VAL A 21 -6.89 -4.55 -16.35
CA VAL A 21 -6.39 -3.18 -16.22
C VAL A 21 -5.94 -3.11 -14.77
N ALA A 22 -4.63 -2.95 -14.53
CA ALA A 22 -4.15 -2.67 -13.18
C ALA A 22 -5.02 -1.56 -12.58
N PRO A 23 -5.63 -1.74 -11.40
CA PRO A 23 -6.51 -0.73 -10.85
C PRO A 23 -5.76 0.60 -10.79
N ASP A 24 -6.32 1.65 -11.36
CA ASP A 24 -5.68 2.96 -11.36
C ASP A 24 -5.80 3.58 -9.97
N TYR A 25 -4.78 3.38 -9.16
CA TYR A 25 -4.68 3.92 -7.82
C TYR A 25 -4.29 5.40 -7.78
N ASP A 26 -4.00 6.03 -8.93
CA ASP A 26 -3.59 7.43 -8.96
C ASP A 26 -4.73 8.38 -8.60
N GLU A 27 -5.99 8.02 -8.87
CA GLU A 27 -7.12 8.84 -8.47
C GLU A 27 -7.28 8.90 -6.95
N SER A 28 -7.32 7.74 -6.30
CA SER A 28 -7.35 7.65 -4.83
C SER A 28 -6.15 8.34 -4.20
N PHE A 29 -4.96 8.12 -4.74
CA PHE A 29 -3.75 8.81 -4.32
C PHE A 29 -3.88 10.34 -4.39
N ARG A 30 -4.35 10.88 -5.51
CA ARG A 30 -4.54 12.34 -5.69
C ARG A 30 -5.53 12.89 -4.66
N ASN A 31 -6.62 12.17 -4.41
CA ASN A 31 -7.63 12.57 -3.43
C ASN A 31 -7.02 12.63 -2.02
N PHE A 32 -6.32 11.57 -1.60
CA PHE A 32 -5.69 11.51 -0.28
C PHE A 32 -4.63 12.59 -0.09
N VAL A 33 -3.78 12.83 -1.08
CA VAL A 33 -2.73 13.85 -0.97
C VAL A 33 -3.32 15.27 -0.96
N SER A 34 -4.47 15.49 -1.60
CA SER A 34 -5.12 16.80 -1.64
C SER A 34 -5.71 17.24 -0.30
N ASP A 35 -6.16 16.27 0.53
CA ASP A 35 -6.78 16.54 1.82
C ASP A 35 -6.47 15.46 2.87
N LEU A 36 -5.18 15.20 3.08
CA LEU A 36 -4.69 14.11 3.94
C LEU A 36 -5.23 14.19 5.39
N ALA A 37 -5.48 15.41 5.87
CA ALA A 37 -6.01 15.64 7.21
C ALA A 37 -7.49 15.22 7.36
N SER A 38 -8.25 15.18 6.26
CA SER A 38 -9.64 14.72 6.26
C SER A 38 -9.78 13.19 6.14
N TYR A 39 -8.79 12.53 5.52
CA TYR A 39 -8.83 11.09 5.23
C TYR A 39 -8.08 10.23 6.24
N SER A 40 -7.16 10.81 7.01
CA SER A 40 -6.39 10.05 7.99
C SER A 40 -7.06 10.11 9.36
N PRO A 41 -7.65 9.02 9.88
CA PRO A 41 -8.38 9.02 11.15
C PRO A 41 -7.50 9.43 12.34
N ASP A 42 -6.22 9.02 12.33
CA ASP A 42 -5.25 9.31 13.39
C ASP A 42 -4.26 10.44 13.04
N GLY A 43 -4.42 11.04 11.86
CA GLY A 43 -3.43 11.97 11.30
C GLY A 43 -2.10 11.28 10.94
N ILE A 44 -1.06 12.10 10.73
CA ILE A 44 0.24 11.60 10.26
C ILE A 44 1.09 11.16 11.46
N VAL A 45 1.43 9.88 11.49
CA VAL A 45 2.34 9.31 12.50
C VAL A 45 3.79 9.65 12.16
N GLY A 46 4.42 10.48 12.99
CA GLY A 46 5.85 10.76 12.89
C GLY A 46 6.70 9.61 13.44
N ILE A 47 7.58 9.04 12.61
CA ILE A 47 8.46 7.96 13.02
C ILE A 47 9.71 8.54 13.68
N ASP A 48 9.83 8.34 14.99
CA ASP A 48 10.97 8.74 15.80
C ASP A 48 11.51 7.55 16.63
N LEU A 49 12.55 7.81 17.43
CA LEU A 49 13.13 6.79 18.30
C LEU A 49 12.12 6.22 19.31
N ASN A 50 11.20 7.05 19.82
CA ASN A 50 10.24 6.63 20.85
C ASN A 50 9.23 5.65 20.26
N PHE A 51 8.72 5.96 19.06
CA PHE A 51 7.83 5.09 18.30
C PHE A 51 8.51 3.74 18.03
N LEU A 52 9.72 3.75 17.47
CA LEU A 52 10.45 2.51 17.17
C LEU A 52 10.71 1.67 18.41
N HIS A 53 10.95 2.30 19.56
CA HIS A 53 11.10 1.61 20.83
C HIS A 53 9.78 1.00 21.31
N SER A 54 8.66 1.73 21.22
CA SER A 54 7.35 1.26 21.70
C SER A 54 6.85 0.06 20.92
N ILE A 55 7.09 0.02 19.60
CA ILE A 55 6.70 -1.11 18.74
C ILE A 55 7.77 -2.21 18.65
N GLY A 56 8.85 -2.10 19.44
CA GLY A 56 9.88 -3.14 19.53
C GLY A 56 10.81 -3.27 18.32
N LEU A 57 10.74 -2.38 17.33
CA LEU A 57 11.55 -2.44 16.11
C LEU A 57 13.05 -2.13 16.32
N LEU A 58 13.43 -1.60 17.49
CA LEU A 58 14.85 -1.41 17.85
C LEU A 58 15.59 -2.72 18.16
N LYS A 59 14.89 -3.85 18.32
CA LYS A 59 15.46 -5.09 18.85
C LYS A 59 15.74 -6.20 17.83
N CYS A 60 15.60 -5.96 16.52
CA CYS A 60 15.64 -7.04 15.53
C CYS A 60 16.89 -7.06 14.63
N ASP A 61 17.71 -8.10 14.82
CA ASP A 61 18.78 -8.61 13.92
C ASP A 61 18.22 -9.34 12.69
N GLU A 62 17.04 -8.97 12.20
CA GLU A 62 16.49 -9.60 11.00
C GLU A 62 17.26 -9.17 9.75
N ASP A 63 17.55 -10.17 8.91
CA ASP A 63 18.21 -10.01 7.62
C ASP A 63 17.36 -9.09 6.72
N PRO A 64 17.84 -7.87 6.41
CA PRO A 64 17.09 -6.91 5.61
C PRO A 64 16.74 -7.43 4.21
N SER A 65 17.50 -8.38 3.68
CA SER A 65 17.22 -8.97 2.37
C SER A 65 16.00 -9.88 2.38
N GLY A 66 15.73 -10.55 3.51
CA GLY A 66 14.56 -11.41 3.69
C GLY A 66 13.26 -10.63 3.73
N LEU A 67 13.24 -9.51 4.46
CA LEU A 67 12.06 -8.64 4.57
C LEU A 67 11.69 -8.01 3.23
N MET A 68 12.67 -7.43 2.54
CA MET A 68 12.44 -6.86 1.21
C MET A 68 11.87 -7.91 0.26
N ARG A 69 12.46 -9.11 0.24
CA ARG A 69 12.00 -10.20 -0.61
C ARG A 69 10.57 -10.63 -0.28
N SER A 70 10.24 -10.74 1.02
CA SER A 70 8.89 -11.07 1.46
C SER A 70 7.86 -10.05 0.99
N LEU A 71 8.16 -8.75 1.10
CA LEU A 71 7.24 -7.70 0.64
C LEU A 71 7.11 -7.70 -0.89
N THR A 72 8.20 -7.89 -1.64
CA THR A 72 8.14 -7.97 -3.11
C THR A 72 7.45 -9.24 -3.62
N ASP A 73 7.46 -10.33 -2.85
CA ASP A 73 6.72 -11.55 -3.18
C ASP A 73 5.23 -11.41 -2.83
N TYR A 74 4.88 -10.51 -1.90
CA TYR A 74 3.52 -10.29 -1.40
C TYR A 74 2.78 -9.13 -2.10
N PHE A 75 3.51 -8.16 -2.66
CA PHE A 75 2.97 -7.00 -3.35
C PHE A 75 3.40 -6.94 -4.81
N HIS A 76 2.49 -6.47 -5.67
CA HIS A 76 2.86 -5.88 -6.95
C HIS A 76 3.46 -4.50 -6.70
N VAL A 77 4.54 -4.19 -7.42
CA VAL A 77 5.26 -2.92 -7.29
C VAL A 77 5.15 -2.15 -8.60
N GLU A 78 4.69 -0.91 -8.50
CA GLU A 78 4.69 0.05 -9.59
C GLU A 78 5.50 1.28 -9.19
N GLU A 79 6.50 1.62 -9.99
CA GLU A 79 7.36 2.78 -9.76
C GLU A 79 6.97 3.93 -10.68
N SER A 80 6.73 5.10 -10.11
CA SER A 80 6.57 6.35 -10.84
C SER A 80 7.59 7.39 -10.35
N PRO A 81 7.80 8.49 -11.08
CA PRO A 81 8.80 9.50 -10.71
C PRO A 81 8.57 10.15 -9.34
N ASP A 82 7.32 10.17 -8.88
CA ASP A 82 6.85 10.85 -7.67
C ASP A 82 6.59 9.90 -6.49
N LYS A 83 6.42 8.59 -6.74
CA LYS A 83 6.07 7.60 -5.71
C LYS A 83 6.38 6.18 -6.13
N ILE A 84 6.39 5.28 -5.15
CA ILE A 84 6.30 3.85 -5.37
C ILE A 84 4.94 3.39 -4.85
N THR A 85 4.20 2.66 -5.67
CA THR A 85 2.92 2.05 -5.30
C THR A 85 3.15 0.55 -5.08
N LEU A 86 2.73 0.05 -3.92
CA LEU A 86 2.72 -1.35 -3.55
C LEU A 86 1.26 -1.78 -3.42
N PHE A 87 0.80 -2.77 -4.16
CA PHE A 87 -0.60 -3.21 -4.07
C PHE A 87 -0.78 -4.71 -4.19
N ASN A 88 -1.83 -5.22 -3.56
CA ASN A 88 -2.31 -6.59 -3.72
C ASN A 88 -3.84 -6.60 -3.54
N ASN A 89 -4.44 -7.77 -3.34
CA ASN A 89 -5.90 -7.88 -3.23
C ASN A 89 -6.49 -7.29 -1.93
N ARG A 90 -5.64 -6.88 -0.97
CA ARG A 90 -6.08 -6.38 0.36
C ARG A 90 -5.62 -4.95 0.62
N PHE A 91 -4.40 -4.64 0.25
CA PHE A 91 -3.75 -3.39 0.60
C PHE A 91 -3.26 -2.65 -0.64
N VAL A 92 -3.27 -1.32 -0.52
CA VAL A 92 -2.54 -0.40 -1.39
C VAL A 92 -1.70 0.50 -0.50
N ALA A 93 -0.41 0.59 -0.77
CA ALA A 93 0.50 1.48 -0.08
C ALA A 93 1.26 2.37 -1.06
N TRP A 94 1.38 3.66 -0.74
CA TRP A 94 2.15 4.61 -1.53
C TRP A 94 3.31 5.14 -0.70
N ILE A 95 4.53 5.02 -1.23
CA ILE A 95 5.75 5.58 -0.65
C ILE A 95 6.12 6.82 -1.46
N VAL A 96 6.01 7.99 -0.84
CA VAL A 96 6.10 9.30 -1.50
C VAL A 96 7.28 10.09 -0.94
N PRO A 97 8.44 10.09 -1.62
CA PRO A 97 9.55 10.94 -1.23
C PRO A 97 9.22 12.41 -1.51
N LYS A 98 9.51 13.28 -0.54
CA LYS A 98 9.35 14.74 -0.63
C LYS A 98 10.55 15.46 -0.04
N ILE A 99 10.69 16.74 -0.43
CA ILE A 99 11.60 17.68 0.21
C ILE A 99 10.75 18.82 0.73
N ILE A 100 10.73 19.03 2.05
CA ILE A 100 10.00 20.13 2.71
C ILE A 100 11.04 20.97 3.45
N ASP A 101 11.09 22.27 3.14
CA ASP A 101 12.06 23.22 3.71
C ASP A 101 13.52 22.73 3.65
N GLY A 102 13.88 22.06 2.55
CA GLY A 102 15.21 21.50 2.33
C GLY A 102 15.50 20.19 3.06
N THR A 103 14.54 19.64 3.80
CA THR A 103 14.66 18.38 4.54
C THR A 103 14.00 17.23 3.76
N PRO A 104 14.73 16.12 3.49
CA PRO A 104 14.14 14.93 2.90
C PRO A 104 13.18 14.24 3.88
N LEU A 105 11.93 14.09 3.45
CA LEU A 105 10.85 13.43 4.19
C LEU A 105 10.21 12.40 3.26
N THR A 106 9.82 11.25 3.78
CA THR A 106 9.02 10.29 3.03
C THR A 106 7.71 10.06 3.74
N TYR A 107 6.60 10.29 3.04
CA TYR A 107 5.28 9.85 3.49
C TYR A 107 5.03 8.44 3.01
N THR A 108 4.41 7.62 3.86
CA THR A 108 3.87 6.33 3.48
C THR A 108 2.42 6.28 3.88
N MET A 109 1.56 6.05 2.90
CA MET A 109 0.11 5.95 3.06
C MET A 109 -0.27 4.49 2.84
N ILE A 110 -1.06 3.91 3.73
CA ILE A 110 -1.59 2.55 3.61
C ILE A 110 -3.10 2.64 3.59
N ALA A 111 -3.69 2.07 2.56
CA ALA A 111 -5.12 1.95 2.38
C ALA A 111 -5.51 0.47 2.25
N VAL A 112 -6.74 0.19 2.65
CA VAL A 112 -7.35 -1.14 2.58
C VAL A 112 -8.43 -1.14 1.50
N HIS A 113 -8.56 -2.24 0.77
CA HIS A 113 -9.68 -2.44 -0.15
C HIS A 113 -10.99 -2.62 0.61
N ASP A 114 -12.02 -1.88 0.22
CA ASP A 114 -13.38 -2.17 0.67
C ASP A 114 -13.81 -3.54 0.11
N PRO A 115 -14.29 -4.49 0.93
CA PRO A 115 -14.80 -5.76 0.42
C PRO A 115 -16.10 -5.63 -0.40
N ASP A 116 -16.85 -4.54 -0.22
CA ASP A 116 -18.16 -4.30 -0.83
C ASP A 116 -18.08 -3.39 -2.09
N ASP A 117 -16.97 -2.70 -2.33
CA ASP A 117 -16.74 -1.85 -3.52
C ASP A 117 -15.28 -1.94 -4.02
N LEU A 118 -15.00 -1.51 -5.26
CA LEU A 118 -13.64 -1.40 -5.81
C LEU A 118 -12.86 -0.19 -5.24
N SER A 119 -13.35 0.43 -4.17
CA SER A 119 -12.74 1.60 -3.55
C SER A 119 -11.66 1.19 -2.53
N VAL A 120 -10.87 2.18 -2.11
CA VAL A 120 -9.86 2.01 -1.07
C VAL A 120 -10.06 3.08 -0.01
N GLU A 121 -9.92 2.68 1.25
CA GLU A 121 -10.03 3.57 2.40
C GLU A 121 -8.66 3.75 3.04
N LEU A 122 -8.28 5.00 3.29
CA LEU A 122 -6.99 5.32 3.89
C LEU A 122 -7.02 4.97 5.39
N GLU A 123 -6.21 4.00 5.78
CA GLU A 123 -6.19 3.52 7.16
C GLU A 123 -5.13 4.27 7.97
N ILE A 124 -3.93 4.40 7.42
CA ILE A 124 -2.82 5.02 8.14
C ILE A 124 -1.89 5.81 7.23
N VAL A 125 -1.33 6.87 7.80
CA VAL A 125 -0.25 7.64 7.20
C VAL A 125 0.87 7.78 8.20
N PHE A 126 2.09 7.46 7.78
CA PHE A 126 3.28 7.77 8.56
C PHE A 126 4.30 8.55 7.76
N SER A 127 5.17 9.26 8.47
CA SER A 127 6.24 10.05 7.88
C SER A 127 7.59 9.73 8.51
N THR A 128 8.62 9.61 7.67
CA THR A 128 10.01 9.40 8.11
C THR A 128 10.90 10.53 7.62
N GLU A 129 11.74 11.06 8.50
CA GLU A 129 12.69 12.14 8.19
C GLU A 129 14.07 11.87 8.79
N GLY A 130 15.08 12.59 8.31
CA GLY A 130 16.45 12.52 8.83
C GLY A 130 17.01 11.10 8.83
N ILE A 131 17.52 10.65 9.97
CA ILE A 131 18.12 9.30 10.12
C ILE A 131 17.10 8.17 10.00
N TYR A 132 15.81 8.47 10.12
CA TYR A 132 14.73 7.50 10.01
C TYR A 132 14.25 7.34 8.56
N ASN A 133 14.60 8.27 7.67
CA ASN A 133 14.24 8.23 6.26
C ASN A 133 15.20 7.33 5.46
N SER A 134 15.16 6.03 5.74
CA SER A 134 15.90 5.02 4.98
C SER A 134 14.95 3.95 4.45
N PRO A 135 15.18 3.39 3.24
CA PRO A 135 14.31 2.37 2.67
C PRO A 135 14.10 1.19 3.62
N ARG A 136 15.15 0.73 4.31
CA ARG A 136 15.07 -0.36 5.28
C ARG A 136 14.09 -0.05 6.41
N LEU A 137 14.16 1.16 6.98
CA LEU A 137 13.31 1.50 8.12
C LEU A 137 11.86 1.73 7.68
N ILE A 138 11.66 2.40 6.55
CA ILE A 138 10.34 2.62 5.95
C ILE A 138 9.63 1.28 5.74
N LEU A 139 10.31 0.30 5.14
CA LEU A 139 9.71 -1.01 4.88
C LEU A 139 9.45 -1.82 6.15
N LYS A 140 10.28 -1.66 7.20
CA LYS A 140 10.02 -2.30 8.51
C LYS A 140 8.79 -1.71 9.20
N VAL A 141 8.64 -0.39 9.14
CA VAL A 141 7.47 0.30 9.71
C VAL A 141 6.21 -0.04 8.91
N LEU A 142 6.33 -0.11 7.58
CA LEU A 142 5.24 -0.57 6.70
C LEU A 142 4.79 -1.99 7.06
N ASP A 143 5.72 -2.95 7.16
CA ASP A 143 5.42 -4.34 7.54
C ASP A 143 4.77 -4.44 8.93
N TYR A 144 5.24 -3.63 9.90
CA TYR A 144 4.60 -3.53 11.21
C TYR A 144 3.13 -3.10 11.10
N PHE A 145 2.84 -2.01 10.39
CA PHE A 145 1.47 -1.51 10.26
C PHE A 145 0.58 -2.45 9.44
N LEU A 146 1.09 -3.08 8.40
CA LEU A 146 0.32 -4.07 7.63
C LEU A 146 -0.15 -5.23 8.52
N LYS A 147 0.74 -5.72 9.40
CA LYS A 147 0.39 -6.77 10.37
C LYS A 147 -0.61 -6.29 11.41
N ASP A 148 -0.42 -5.07 11.93
CA ASP A 148 -1.32 -4.47 12.93
C ASP A 148 -2.74 -4.31 12.36
N ILE A 149 -2.87 -3.79 11.13
CA ILE A 149 -4.15 -3.65 10.43
C ILE A 149 -4.79 -5.03 10.19
N GLU A 150 -4.02 -6.00 9.69
CA GLU A 150 -4.53 -7.36 9.45
C GLU A 150 -4.99 -8.04 10.75
N GLU A 151 -4.28 -7.87 11.86
CA GLU A 151 -4.68 -8.38 13.17
C GLU A 151 -5.98 -7.74 13.65
N ASN A 152 -6.13 -6.42 13.49
CA ASN A 152 -7.33 -5.68 13.88
C ASN A 152 -8.56 -6.13 13.06
N GLU A 153 -8.45 -6.26 11.73
CA GLU A 153 -9.52 -6.76 10.86
C GLU A 153 -9.97 -8.18 11.26
N ASN A 154 -9.02 -9.07 11.56
CA ASN A 154 -9.31 -10.43 11.96
C ASN A 154 -10.06 -10.50 13.30
N ILE A 155 -9.75 -9.62 14.24
CA ILE A 155 -10.49 -9.52 15.50
C ILE A 155 -11.92 -9.06 15.25
N ILE A 156 -12.13 -8.05 14.40
CA ILE A 156 -13.47 -7.53 14.05
C ILE A 156 -14.32 -8.60 13.35
N ALA A 157 -13.72 -9.38 12.44
CA ALA A 157 -14.40 -10.46 11.75
C ALA A 157 -14.82 -11.61 12.68
N GLN A 158 -14.13 -11.82 13.81
CA GLN A 158 -14.46 -12.86 14.79
C GLN A 158 -15.58 -12.45 15.76
N ILE A 159 -15.86 -11.16 15.88
CA ILE A 159 -16.90 -10.62 16.78
C ILE A 159 -18.18 -10.21 16.05
N SER A 160 -18.20 -10.26 14.71
CA SER A 160 -19.34 -9.97 13.84
C SER A 160 -20.11 -11.23 13.47
#